data_AF-A0A538KWY6-F1
#
_entry.id   AF-A0A538KWY6-F1
#
_cell.length_a   1.000
_cell.length_b   1.000
_cell.length_c   1.000
_cell.angle_alpha   90.00
_cell.angle_beta   90.00
_cell.angle_gamma   90.00
#
_symmetry.space_group_name_H-M   'P 1'
#
loop_
_entity.id
_entity.type
_entity.pdbx_description
1 polymer ?
#
loop_
_entity_poly.entity_id
_entity_poly.type
_entity_poly.pdbx_seq_one_letter_code
_entity_poly.pdbx_strand_id
1 'polypeptide(L)'
;MVEISVAVADPVLVHALMRRLRKLFGPSAVTYDATAKQVRVSSEWESRAVVEVVDVVQEWIDEGGAGSAELAVGDRSYTLGAP
;
A
#
# COMPACT_ATOMS: atom_id res chain seq x y z
N MET A 1 8.26 -1.93 14.87
CA MET A 1 7.15 -2.47 14.06
C MET A 1 6.44 -1.29 13.45
N VAL A 2 6.47 -1.18 12.13
CA VAL A 2 5.84 -0.09 11.38
C VAL A 2 4.57 -0.62 10.73
N GLU A 3 3.48 0.12 10.93
CA GLU A 3 2.23 -0.09 10.20
C GLU A 3 2.21 0.85 9.00
N ILE A 4 2.01 0.29 7.82
CA ILE A 4 1.88 1.02 6.56
C ILE A 4 0.45 0.84 6.09
N SER A 5 -0.28 1.92 5.86
CA SER A 5 -1.65 1.89 5.35
C SER A 5 -1.72 2.54 3.99
N VAL A 6 -2.31 1.87 3.01
CA VAL A 6 -2.50 2.40 1.65
C VAL A 6 -3.99 2.56 1.41
N ALA A 7 -4.49 3.80 1.39
CA ALA A 7 -5.86 4.11 1.04
C ALA A 7 -5.97 4.29 -0.48
N VAL A 8 -6.95 3.61 -1.06
CA VAL A 8 -7.18 3.59 -2.50
C VAL A 8 -8.66 3.89 -2.77
N ALA A 9 -8.94 4.84 -3.65
CA ALA A 9 -10.31 5.23 -3.99
C ALA A 9 -11.08 4.09 -4.69
N ASP A 10 -10.38 3.32 -5.53
CA ASP A 10 -10.92 2.27 -6.37
C ASP A 10 -10.77 0.86 -5.77
N PRO A 11 -11.86 0.24 -5.28
CA PRO A 11 -11.81 -1.07 -4.62
C PRO A 11 -11.47 -2.23 -5.59
N VAL A 12 -11.68 -2.02 -6.89
CA VAL A 12 -11.28 -2.98 -7.93
C VAL A 12 -9.76 -3.09 -8.00
N LEU A 13 -9.07 -1.97 -7.81
CA LEU A 13 -7.63 -1.86 -8.00
C LEU A 13 -6.86 -2.22 -6.71
N VAL A 14 -7.52 -2.10 -5.56
CA VAL A 14 -7.07 -2.67 -4.26
C VAL A 14 -6.67 -4.15 -4.36
N HIS A 15 -7.43 -4.97 -5.09
CA HIS A 15 -7.14 -6.40 -5.18
C HIS A 15 -5.82 -6.69 -5.91
N ALA A 16 -5.47 -5.87 -6.90
CA ALA A 16 -4.18 -5.95 -7.57
C ALA A 16 -3.05 -5.56 -6.61
N LEU A 17 -3.20 -4.45 -5.90
CA LEU A 17 -2.23 -3.97 -4.92
C LEU A 17 -2.00 -4.98 -3.78
N MET A 18 -3.07 -5.52 -3.20
CA MET A 18 -2.99 -6.56 -2.17
C MET A 18 -2.20 -7.79 -2.64
N ARG A 19 -2.37 -8.22 -3.89
CA ARG A 19 -1.63 -9.38 -4.41
C ARG A 19 -0.13 -9.11 -4.47
N ARG A 20 0.28 -7.90 -4.87
CA ARG A 20 1.70 -7.49 -4.89
C ARG A 20 2.27 -7.42 -3.47
N LEU A 21 1.57 -6.75 -2.56
CA LEU A 21 2.01 -6.61 -1.17
C LEU A 21 2.11 -7.96 -0.45
N ARG A 22 1.13 -8.86 -0.65
CA ARG A 22 1.17 -10.22 -0.09
C ARG A 22 2.30 -11.08 -0.64
N LYS A 23 2.77 -10.81 -1.85
CA LYS A 23 3.93 -11.48 -2.45
C LYS A 23 5.24 -11.03 -1.81
N LEU A 24 5.33 -9.77 -1.38
CA LEU A 24 6.51 -9.19 -0.73
C LEU A 24 6.57 -9.46 0.77
N PHE A 25 5.51 -9.12 1.50
CA PHE A 25 5.48 -9.20 2.97
C PHE A 25 4.87 -10.49 3.50
N GLY A 26 4.26 -11.29 2.63
CA GLY A 26 3.50 -12.46 3.01
C GLY A 26 2.04 -12.15 3.35
N PRO A 27 1.15 -13.16 3.30
CA PRO A 27 -0.28 -12.97 3.51
C PRO A 27 -0.67 -12.58 4.94
N SER A 28 0.15 -12.94 5.94
CA SER A 28 -0.14 -12.66 7.36
C SER A 28 0.18 -11.22 7.76
N ALA A 29 1.04 -10.55 7.00
CA ALA A 29 1.45 -9.18 7.23
C ALA A 29 0.50 -8.16 6.57
N VAL A 30 -0.36 -8.60 5.66
CA VAL A 30 -1.22 -7.74 4.84
C VAL A 30 -2.69 -7.97 5.18
N THR A 31 -3.34 -6.91 5.63
CA THR A 31 -4.77 -6.90 5.98
C THR A 31 -5.47 -5.85 5.13
N TYR A 32 -6.73 -6.09 4.76
CA TYR A 32 -7.54 -5.11 4.04
C TYR A 32 -8.72 -4.68 4.89
N ASP A 33 -8.84 -3.38 5.11
CA ASP A 33 -10.00 -2.76 5.72
C ASP A 33 -10.96 -2.31 4.61
N ALA A 34 -12.04 -3.08 4.44
CA ALA A 34 -13.06 -2.81 3.43
C ALA A 34 -13.92 -1.58 3.76
N THR A 35 -14.01 -1.20 5.03
CA THR A 35 -14.81 -0.06 5.52
C THR A 35 -14.19 1.26 5.11
N ALA A 36 -12.87 1.39 5.30
CA ALA A 36 -12.08 2.55 4.96
C ALA A 36 -11.46 2.45 3.54
N LYS A 37 -11.55 1.28 2.88
CA LYS A 37 -10.87 0.97 1.60
C LYS A 37 -9.35 1.12 1.68
N GLN A 38 -8.78 0.57 2.75
CA GLN A 38 -7.35 0.72 3.05
C GLN A 38 -6.66 -0.64 3.19
N VAL A 39 -5.48 -0.78 2.61
CA VAL A 39 -4.62 -1.94 2.78
C VAL A 39 -3.60 -1.64 3.87
N ARG A 40 -3.60 -2.43 4.95
CA ARG A 40 -2.61 -2.35 6.03
C ARG A 40 -1.53 -3.39 5.85
N VAL A 41 -0.28 -2.98 6.00
CA VAL A 41 0.91 -3.82 5.97
C VAL A 41 1.65 -3.62 7.29
N SER A 42 1.73 -4.67 8.08
CA SER A 42 2.55 -4.71 9.29
C SER A 42 3.93 -5.25 8.94
N SER A 43 4.98 -4.46 9.14
CA SER A 43 6.34 -4.92 8.89
C SER A 43 7.25 -4.64 10.08
N GLU A 44 8.12 -5.59 10.38
CA GLU A 44 9.15 -5.46 11.41
C GLU A 44 10.34 -4.62 10.91
N TRP A 45 10.49 -4.46 9.59
CA TRP A 45 11.65 -3.86 8.93
C TRP A 45 11.39 -2.42 8.51
N GLU A 46 11.65 -1.45 9.38
CA GLU A 46 11.15 -0.07 9.25
C GLU A 46 11.59 0.67 7.98
N SER A 47 12.87 0.64 7.60
CA SER A 47 13.35 1.48 6.49
C SER A 47 13.20 0.81 5.12
N ARG A 48 13.45 -0.50 5.02
CA ARG A 48 13.41 -1.21 3.75
C ARG A 48 11.97 -1.52 3.31
N ALA A 49 11.09 -1.83 4.26
CA ALA A 49 9.68 -2.10 3.96
C ALA A 49 8.99 -0.86 3.38
N VAL A 50 9.28 0.33 3.90
CA VAL A 50 8.67 1.57 3.42
C VAL A 50 9.06 1.85 1.98
N VAL A 51 10.34 1.71 1.63
CA VAL A 51 10.81 1.91 0.25
C VAL A 51 10.15 0.89 -0.69
N GLU A 52 10.07 -0.39 -0.31
CA GLU A 52 9.43 -1.39 -1.17
C GLU A 52 7.92 -1.20 -1.31
N VAL A 53 7.21 -0.75 -0.26
CA VAL A 53 5.79 -0.41 -0.41
C VAL A 53 5.60 0.80 -1.33
N VAL A 54 6.43 1.83 -1.19
CA VAL A 54 6.36 3.02 -2.06
C VAL A 54 6.58 2.63 -3.52
N ASP A 55 7.61 1.83 -3.80
CA ASP A 55 7.96 1.35 -5.14
C ASP A 55 6.80 0.56 -5.76
N VAL A 56 6.21 -0.37 -5.02
CA VAL A 56 5.06 -1.18 -5.47
C VAL A 56 3.82 -0.34 -5.72
N VAL A 57 3.52 0.62 -4.83
CA VAL A 57 2.35 1.50 -4.98
C VAL A 57 2.55 2.43 -6.18
N GLN A 58 3.78 2.92 -6.40
CA GLN A 58 4.11 3.76 -7.53
C GLN A 58 4.02 3.00 -8.86
N GLU A 59 4.58 1.79 -8.93
CA GLU A 59 4.45 0.90 -10.10
C GLU A 59 2.98 0.57 -10.38
N TRP A 60 2.19 0.32 -9.33
CA TRP A 60 0.76 0.04 -9.48
C TRP A 60 -0.04 1.26 -9.97
N ILE A 61 0.31 2.48 -9.54
CA ILE A 61 -0.28 3.73 -10.07
C ILE A 61 0.08 3.89 -11.55
N ASP A 62 1.35 3.69 -11.91
CA ASP A 62 1.88 3.85 -13.28
C ASP A 62 1.23 2.86 -14.27
N GLU A 63 0.99 1.61 -13.85
CA GLU A 63 0.31 0.60 -14.65
C GLU A 63 -1.21 0.83 -14.81
N GLY A 64 -1.73 1.99 -14.42
CA GLY A 64 -3.12 2.39 -14.59
C GLY A 64 -4.03 2.04 -13.41
N GLY A 65 -3.45 1.80 -12.22
CA GLY A 65 -4.14 1.29 -11.05
C GLY A 65 -4.86 2.31 -10.17
N ALA A 66 -4.55 3.61 -10.23
CA ALA A 66 -5.36 4.69 -9.64
C ALA A 66 -4.71 6.04 -9.99
N GLY A 67 -5.49 7.12 -10.12
CA GLY A 67 -4.92 8.46 -10.32
C GLY A 67 -4.07 8.95 -9.14
N SER A 68 -4.32 8.43 -7.94
CA SER A 68 -3.56 8.70 -6.72
C SER A 68 -3.89 7.67 -5.62
N ALA A 69 -2.96 7.45 -4.70
CA ALA A 69 -3.15 6.70 -3.47
C ALA A 69 -2.59 7.46 -2.27
N GLU A 70 -3.22 7.29 -1.11
CA GLU A 70 -2.70 7.85 0.14
C GLU A 70 -1.96 6.75 0.90
N LEU A 71 -0.69 6.99 1.18
CA LEU A 71 0.22 6.11 1.89
C LEU A 71 0.50 6.70 3.28
N ALA A 72 0.02 6.04 4.33
CA ALA A 72 0.40 6.33 5.70
C ALA A 72 1.45 5.34 6.19
N VAL A 73 2.52 5.83 6.82
CA VAL A 73 3.62 5.07 7.41
C VAL A 73 3.76 5.53 8.85
N GLY A 74 3.26 4.74 9.79
CA GLY A 74 3.14 5.16 11.19
C GLY A 74 2.31 6.45 11.32
N ASP A 75 2.94 7.51 11.82
CA ASP A 75 2.31 8.83 12.00
C ASP A 75 2.40 9.74 10.77
N ARG A 76 3.11 9.32 9.71
CA ARG A 76 3.33 10.15 8.51
C ARG A 76 2.44 9.71 7.37
N SER A 77 1.67 10.62 6.79
CA SER A 77 0.92 10.40 5.56
C SER A 77 1.58 11.07 4.35
N TYR A 78 1.54 10.38 3.22
CA TYR A 78 2.06 10.79 1.93
C TYR A 78 1.00 10.53 0.88
N THR A 79 0.83 11.44 -0.08
CA THR A 79 -0.01 11.18 -1.25
C THR A 79 0.90 10.84 -2.42
N LEU A 80 0.71 9.65 -2.99
CA LEU A 80 1.37 9.23 -4.22
C LEU A 80 0.40 9.48 -5.38
N GLY A 81 0.86 10.17 -6.41
CA GLY A 81 0.11 10.42 -7.63
C GLY A 81 0.87 9.92 -8.84
N ALA A 82 0.17 9.74 -9.96
CA ALA A 82 0.84 9.62 -11.25
C ALA A 82 1.67 10.90 -11.52
N PRO A 83 2.84 10.79 -12.18
CA PRO A 83 3.69 11.94 -12.51
C PRO A 83 2.99 12.98 -13.41
#